data_AF-X1MQC7-F1
#
_entry.id   AF-X1MQC7-F1
#
_cell.length_a   1.000
_cell.length_b   1.000
_cell.length_c   1.000
_cell.angle_alpha   90.00
_cell.angle_beta   90.00
_cell.angle_gamma   90.00
#
_symmetry.space_group_name_H-M   'P 1'
#
loop_
_entity.id
_entity.type
_entity.pdbx_description
1 polymer ?
#
loop_
_entity_poly.entity_id
_entity_poly.type
_entity_poly.pdbx_seq_one_letter_code
_entity_poly.pdbx_strand_id
1 'polypeptide(L)'
;GELGTLGGIEDGVGSGKVMLTDPEEAVKFIKLTGVDALALAIGTSHGAYKFKVKPTLDMDIINKVVEKIPGVPLVMHGSSSVPQELIEIINKYGGRLEKTMGVPMESIKEAIKRGIRKINVDTDGRLAMTGATRKYLAENPGAFDPRTYFGAAREAVYQIVKGKMIDFGTAGHAGDYKPMTLEEM
;
A
#
# COMPACT_ATOMS: atom_id res chain seq x y z
N GLY A 1 -8.10 0.68 -14.31
CA GLY A 1 -6.97 0.30 -15.18
C GLY A 1 -5.65 0.70 -14.54
N GLU A 2 -4.52 0.42 -15.20
CA GLU A 2 -3.17 0.81 -14.75
C GLU A 2 -2.36 1.27 -15.97
N LEU A 3 -1.55 2.32 -15.80
CA LEU A 3 -0.67 2.83 -16.85
C LEU A 3 0.73 3.14 -16.31
N GLY A 4 1.75 2.75 -17.06
CA GLY A 4 3.14 2.72 -16.60
C GLY A 4 3.49 1.37 -15.95
N THR A 5 4.70 1.27 -15.42
CA THR A 5 5.19 0.05 -14.79
C THR A 5 5.90 0.39 -13.48
N LEU A 6 5.52 -0.32 -12.43
CA LEU A 6 6.14 -0.23 -11.11
C LEU A 6 7.54 -0.85 -11.14
N GLY A 7 8.37 -0.51 -10.16
CA GLY A 7 9.61 -1.25 -9.87
C GLY A 7 9.39 -2.39 -8.87
N GLY A 8 10.37 -3.28 -8.75
CA GLY A 8 10.43 -4.28 -7.67
C GLY A 8 9.92 -5.68 -8.04
N ILE A 9 9.90 -6.56 -7.04
CA ILE A 9 9.46 -7.96 -7.16
C ILE A 9 8.35 -8.17 -6.13
N GLU A 10 7.19 -8.65 -6.59
CA GLU A 10 6.09 -9.11 -5.74
C GLU A 10 5.87 -10.60 -5.96
N ASP A 11 5.84 -11.39 -4.88
CA ASP A 11 5.58 -12.84 -4.93
C ASP A 11 6.47 -13.62 -5.92
N GLY A 12 7.73 -13.19 -6.09
CA GLY A 12 8.70 -13.81 -6.98
C GLY A 12 8.60 -13.41 -8.45
N VAL A 13 7.62 -12.55 -8.81
CA VAL A 13 7.46 -11.98 -10.14
C VAL A 13 7.99 -10.55 -10.14
N GLY A 14 9.02 -10.30 -10.94
CA GLY A 14 9.56 -8.96 -11.14
C GLY A 14 8.65 -8.12 -12.04
N SER A 15 8.43 -6.87 -11.66
CA SER A 15 7.92 -5.88 -12.60
C SER A 15 9.03 -5.53 -13.61
N GLY A 16 8.64 -5.20 -14.85
CA GLY A 16 9.58 -4.90 -15.94
C GLY A 16 10.39 -3.60 -15.72
N LYS A 17 10.96 -3.05 -16.80
CA LYS A 17 11.63 -1.75 -16.76
C LYS A 17 10.66 -0.69 -16.21
N VAL A 18 11.08 0.05 -15.18
CA VAL A 18 10.29 1.13 -14.57
C VAL A 18 9.99 2.20 -15.62
N MET A 19 8.71 2.45 -15.86
CA MET A 19 8.20 3.48 -16.76
C MET A 19 7.18 4.30 -15.99
N LEU A 20 7.53 5.54 -15.68
CA LEU A 20 6.60 6.47 -15.05
C LEU A 20 5.45 6.77 -16.02
N THR A 21 4.27 7.06 -15.46
CA THR A 21 3.10 7.37 -16.27
C THR A 21 3.26 8.70 -17.01
N ASP A 22 3.03 8.70 -18.32
CA ASP A 22 2.84 9.93 -19.09
C ASP A 22 1.40 10.46 -18.86
N PRO A 23 1.22 11.71 -18.40
CA PRO A 23 -0.10 12.29 -18.20
C PRO A 23 -0.98 12.32 -19.45
N GLU A 24 -0.43 12.53 -20.66
CA GLU A 24 -1.23 12.56 -21.89
C GLU A 24 -1.73 11.16 -22.25
N GLU A 25 -0.89 10.14 -22.04
CA GLU A 25 -1.29 8.75 -22.22
C GLU A 25 -2.35 8.33 -21.21
N ALA A 26 -2.27 8.80 -19.95
CA ALA A 26 -3.28 8.54 -18.92
C ALA A 26 -4.66 9.06 -19.35
N VAL A 27 -4.71 10.29 -19.88
CA VAL A 27 -5.95 10.89 -20.40
C VAL A 27 -6.50 10.08 -21.57
N LYS A 28 -5.63 9.71 -22.51
CA LYS A 28 -6.03 8.89 -23.66
C LYS A 28 -6.56 7.54 -23.20
N PHE A 29 -5.88 6.87 -22.27
CA PHE A 29 -6.26 5.57 -21.74
C PHE A 29 -7.64 5.61 -21.10
N ILE A 30 -7.91 6.60 -20.23
CA ILE A 30 -9.22 6.73 -19.59
C ILE A 30 -10.32 6.98 -20.61
N LYS A 31 -10.10 7.88 -21.58
CA LYS A 31 -11.08 8.15 -22.64
C LYS A 31 -11.40 6.93 -23.51
N LEU A 32 -10.40 6.09 -23.78
CA LEU A 32 -10.56 4.91 -24.63
C LEU A 32 -11.15 3.71 -23.88
N THR A 33 -10.90 3.59 -22.58
CA THR A 33 -11.27 2.39 -21.80
C THR A 33 -12.49 2.58 -20.92
N GLY A 34 -12.81 3.82 -20.53
CA GLY A 34 -13.92 4.10 -19.62
C GLY A 34 -13.71 3.58 -18.19
N VAL A 35 -12.46 3.35 -17.75
CA VAL A 35 -12.18 2.85 -16.40
C VAL A 35 -12.60 3.86 -15.32
N ASP A 36 -13.19 3.37 -14.24
CA ASP A 36 -13.65 4.21 -13.12
C ASP A 36 -12.51 4.73 -12.25
N ALA A 37 -11.35 4.06 -12.27
CA ALA A 37 -10.16 4.48 -11.55
C ALA A 37 -8.89 4.08 -12.30
N LEU A 38 -7.83 4.87 -12.15
CA LEU A 38 -6.55 4.66 -12.82
C LEU A 38 -5.39 4.59 -11.82
N ALA A 39 -4.63 3.50 -11.87
CA ALA A 39 -3.35 3.39 -11.18
C ALA A 39 -2.23 4.06 -11.98
N LEU A 40 -1.43 4.86 -11.27
CA LEU A 40 -0.29 5.59 -11.83
C LEU A 40 1.04 5.04 -11.30
N ALA A 41 2.01 4.87 -12.19
CA ALA A 41 3.40 4.63 -11.85
C ALA A 41 4.09 5.98 -11.57
N ILE A 42 4.28 6.30 -10.29
CA ILE A 42 4.90 7.55 -9.80
C ILE A 42 6.25 7.31 -9.10
N GLY A 43 6.86 6.14 -9.31
CA GLY A 43 8.12 5.75 -8.68
C GLY A 43 7.97 4.84 -7.45
N THR A 44 6.77 4.31 -7.19
CA THR A 44 6.57 3.27 -6.17
C THR A 44 7.05 1.90 -6.65
N SER A 45 7.25 0.98 -5.70
CA SER A 45 7.77 -0.36 -5.93
C SER A 45 7.04 -1.39 -5.05
N HIS A 46 6.95 -2.64 -5.50
CA HIS A 46 6.31 -3.72 -4.75
C HIS A 46 7.27 -4.45 -3.79
N GLY A 47 6.68 -5.24 -2.88
CA GLY A 47 7.42 -6.12 -1.96
C GLY A 47 7.87 -5.45 -0.66
N ALA A 48 8.69 -6.15 0.13
CA ALA A 48 9.32 -5.58 1.33
C ALA A 48 10.59 -4.79 0.97
N TYR A 49 11.36 -5.28 0.01
CA TYR A 49 12.65 -4.71 -0.42
C TYR A 49 12.49 -3.57 -1.42
N LYS A 50 11.61 -2.61 -1.11
CA LYS A 50 11.19 -1.58 -2.09
C LYS A 50 12.32 -0.62 -2.42
N PHE A 51 13.03 -0.14 -1.40
CA PHE A 51 14.07 0.86 -1.57
C PHE A 51 15.26 0.67 -0.63
N LYS A 52 16.48 0.85 -1.14
CA LYS A 52 17.74 0.95 -0.35
C LYS A 52 17.93 2.35 0.25
N VAL A 53 17.35 3.35 -0.40
CA VAL A 53 17.37 4.79 -0.04
C VAL A 53 15.94 5.33 -0.07
N LYS A 54 15.67 6.50 0.53
CA LYS A 54 14.30 7.04 0.58
C LYS A 54 13.74 7.17 -0.84
N PRO A 55 12.51 6.69 -1.13
CA PRO A 55 11.97 6.79 -2.47
C PRO A 55 11.75 8.25 -2.86
N THR A 56 12.13 8.57 -4.09
CA THR A 56 11.75 9.81 -4.76
C THR A 56 10.50 9.51 -5.58
N LEU A 57 9.36 10.10 -5.19
CA LEU A 57 8.11 9.96 -5.91
C LEU A 57 7.87 11.20 -6.76
N ASP A 58 7.47 11.01 -8.02
CA ASP A 58 7.11 12.10 -8.92
C ASP A 58 5.64 12.47 -8.72
N MET A 59 5.40 13.34 -7.75
CA MET A 59 4.06 13.80 -7.39
C MET A 59 3.45 14.77 -8.41
N ASP A 60 4.26 15.30 -9.33
CA ASP A 60 3.76 16.24 -10.34
C ASP A 60 2.97 15.51 -11.43
N ILE A 61 3.23 14.22 -11.63
CA ILE A 61 2.40 13.35 -12.48
C ILE A 61 0.94 13.37 -11.98
N ILE A 62 0.71 13.26 -10.67
CA ILE A 62 -0.64 13.27 -10.10
C ILE A 62 -1.36 14.57 -10.45
N ASN A 63 -0.71 15.71 -10.23
CA ASN A 63 -1.29 17.02 -10.52
C ASN A 63 -1.65 17.18 -12.00
N LYS A 64 -0.70 16.86 -12.90
CA LYS A 64 -0.90 16.96 -14.34
C LYS A 64 -2.06 16.09 -14.84
N VAL A 65 -2.21 14.89 -14.27
CA VAL A 65 -3.33 14.01 -14.60
C VAL A 65 -4.64 14.59 -14.08
N VAL A 66 -4.71 14.98 -12.80
CA VAL A 66 -5.93 15.56 -12.19
C VAL A 66 -6.38 16.84 -12.89
N GLU A 67 -5.47 17.71 -13.31
CA GLU A 67 -5.77 18.91 -14.09
C GLU A 67 -6.46 18.59 -15.43
N LYS A 68 -6.09 17.49 -16.08
CA LYS A 68 -6.60 17.11 -17.40
C LYS A 68 -7.89 16.29 -17.34
N ILE A 69 -8.10 15.54 -16.26
CA ILE A 69 -9.25 14.65 -16.05
C ILE A 69 -9.79 14.78 -14.62
N PRO A 70 -10.35 15.95 -14.27
CA PRO A 70 -10.87 16.18 -12.94
C PRO A 70 -11.99 15.18 -12.63
N GLY A 71 -11.96 14.64 -11.41
CA GLY A 71 -13.01 13.76 -10.90
C GLY A 71 -12.76 12.26 -11.06
N VAL A 72 -11.77 11.82 -11.85
CA VAL A 72 -11.40 10.40 -11.92
C VAL A 72 -10.55 10.02 -10.70
N PRO A 73 -10.98 9.07 -9.85
CA PRO A 73 -10.18 8.55 -8.76
C PRO A 73 -8.85 7.95 -9.22
N LEU A 74 -7.75 8.41 -8.62
CA LEU A 74 -6.42 7.88 -8.89
C LEU A 74 -5.98 6.86 -7.83
N VAL A 75 -5.20 5.87 -8.25
CA VAL A 75 -4.77 4.74 -7.42
C VAL A 75 -3.25 4.73 -7.28
N MET A 76 -2.76 4.49 -6.07
CA MET A 76 -1.34 4.35 -5.77
C MET A 76 -1.02 2.91 -5.37
N HIS A 77 -0.25 2.22 -6.21
CA HIS A 77 0.24 0.86 -5.96
C HIS A 77 1.53 0.88 -5.12
N GLY A 78 1.92 -0.27 -4.56
CA GLY A 78 3.17 -0.41 -3.82
C GLY A 78 3.35 0.57 -2.66
N SER A 79 2.30 0.89 -1.92
CA SER A 79 2.30 2.01 -0.95
C SER A 79 2.49 1.63 0.51
N SER A 80 2.75 0.36 0.82
CA SER A 80 3.18 -0.08 2.17
C SER A 80 4.38 0.74 2.68
N SER A 81 4.34 1.17 3.94
CA SER A 81 5.33 2.06 4.56
C SER A 81 6.52 1.33 5.18
N VAL A 82 6.38 0.03 5.43
CA VAL A 82 7.40 -0.85 6.02
C VAL A 82 7.92 -0.28 7.36
N PRO A 83 7.08 -0.28 8.42
CA PRO A 83 7.50 0.18 9.75
C PRO A 83 8.72 -0.59 10.25
N GLN A 84 9.76 0.14 10.67
CA GLN A 84 11.04 -0.47 11.07
C GLN A 84 10.89 -1.35 12.32
N GLU A 85 10.02 -0.95 13.24
CA GLU A 85 9.66 -1.74 14.43
C GLU A 85 9.19 -3.17 14.09
N LEU A 86 8.49 -3.37 12.96
CA LEU A 86 8.05 -4.70 12.54
C LEU A 86 9.21 -5.55 12.03
N ILE A 87 10.14 -4.94 11.28
CA ILE A 87 11.39 -5.60 10.86
C ILE A 87 12.20 -6.02 12.09
N GLU A 88 12.35 -5.10 13.05
CA GLU A 88 13.10 -5.33 14.28
C GLU A 88 12.48 -6.45 15.12
N ILE A 89 11.14 -6.47 15.27
CA ILE A 89 10.43 -7.56 15.95
C ILE A 89 10.69 -8.89 15.23
N ILE A 90 10.55 -8.95 13.90
CA ILE A 90 10.80 -10.18 13.15
C ILE A 90 12.24 -10.66 13.36
N ASN A 91 13.22 -9.77 13.24
CA ASN A 91 14.63 -10.11 13.39
C ASN A 91 14.98 -10.53 14.82
N LYS A 92 14.38 -9.89 15.83
CA LYS A 92 14.53 -10.26 17.24
C LYS A 92 14.06 -11.69 17.52
N TYR A 93 12.99 -12.13 16.87
CA TYR A 93 12.40 -13.47 17.06
C TYR A 93 12.73 -14.41 15.87
N GLY A 94 14.01 -14.45 15.50
CA GLY A 94 14.57 -15.47 14.59
C GLY A 94 14.35 -15.22 13.10
N GLY A 95 13.91 -14.03 12.70
CA GLY A 95 13.90 -13.57 11.32
C GLY A 95 15.24 -13.03 10.86
N ARG A 96 15.40 -12.87 9.53
CA ARG A 96 16.60 -12.31 8.88
C ARG A 96 16.21 -11.42 7.70
N LEU A 97 15.44 -10.39 7.98
CA LEU A 97 15.05 -9.38 7.00
C LEU A 97 16.13 -8.31 6.90
N GLU A 98 16.53 -7.98 5.68
CA GLU A 98 17.40 -6.83 5.42
C GLU A 98 16.69 -5.53 5.78
N LYS A 99 17.47 -4.52 6.18
CA LYS A 99 16.94 -3.18 6.39
C LYS A 99 16.46 -2.61 5.05
N THR A 100 15.19 -2.29 4.98
CA THR A 100 14.54 -1.74 3.80
C THR A 100 13.50 -0.71 4.19
N MET A 101 13.15 0.18 3.27
CA MET A 101 12.21 1.27 3.50
C MET A 101 11.02 1.15 2.57
N GLY A 102 9.85 1.50 3.09
CA GLY A 102 8.63 1.67 2.29
C GLY A 102 8.37 3.12 1.92
N VAL A 103 7.14 3.39 1.50
CA VAL A 103 6.72 4.75 1.18
C VAL A 103 6.47 5.56 2.47
N PRO A 104 7.12 6.72 2.67
CA PRO A 104 6.89 7.56 3.84
C PRO A 104 5.43 7.99 3.95
N MET A 105 4.86 7.97 5.16
CA MET A 105 3.45 8.32 5.37
C MET A 105 3.13 9.75 4.92
N GLU A 106 4.03 10.71 5.16
CA GLU A 106 3.87 12.08 4.68
C GLU A 106 3.75 12.18 3.16
N SER A 107 4.47 11.34 2.42
CA SER A 107 4.35 11.27 0.96
C SER A 107 3.00 10.72 0.52
N ILE A 108 2.45 9.74 1.25
CA ILE A 108 1.11 9.21 0.97
C ILE A 108 0.04 10.28 1.27
N LYS A 109 0.14 10.96 2.41
CA LYS A 109 -0.77 12.07 2.78
C LYS A 109 -0.74 13.19 1.75
N GLU A 110 0.45 13.53 1.24
CA GLU A 110 0.58 14.50 0.16
C GLU A 110 -0.06 14.01 -1.14
N ALA A 111 0.14 12.75 -1.53
CA ALA A 111 -0.49 12.17 -2.71
C ALA A 111 -2.03 12.15 -2.61
N ILE A 112 -2.58 11.91 -1.41
CA ILE A 112 -4.03 11.99 -1.15
C ILE A 112 -4.57 13.40 -1.39
N LYS A 113 -3.87 14.44 -0.91
CA LYS A 113 -4.25 15.84 -1.15
C LYS A 113 -4.28 16.18 -2.65
N ARG A 114 -3.42 15.54 -3.43
CA ARG A 114 -3.28 15.75 -4.88
C ARG A 114 -4.26 14.95 -5.73
N GLY A 115 -5.02 14.01 -5.17
CA GLY A 115 -6.07 13.29 -5.88
C GLY A 115 -6.00 11.77 -5.85
N ILE A 116 -5.02 11.17 -5.16
CA ILE A 116 -5.06 9.73 -4.87
C ILE A 116 -6.24 9.41 -3.95
N ARG A 117 -7.06 8.43 -4.33
CA ARG A 117 -8.25 7.98 -3.58
C ARG A 117 -8.21 6.51 -3.18
N LYS A 118 -7.31 5.71 -3.77
CA LYS A 118 -7.10 4.31 -3.38
C LYS A 118 -5.60 4.05 -3.19
N ILE A 119 -5.24 3.50 -2.03
CA ILE A 119 -3.86 3.22 -1.64
C ILE A 119 -3.73 1.72 -1.37
N ASN A 120 -2.88 1.03 -2.12
CA ASN A 120 -2.66 -0.40 -1.90
C ASN A 120 -1.57 -0.62 -0.84
N VAL A 121 -1.94 -1.33 0.23
CA VAL A 121 -1.06 -1.70 1.35
C VAL A 121 -1.17 -3.20 1.58
N ASP A 122 -0.05 -3.91 1.53
CA ASP A 122 0.00 -5.34 1.79
C ASP A 122 1.17 -5.70 2.71
N THR A 123 2.40 -5.36 2.29
CA THR A 123 3.64 -5.63 3.04
C THR A 123 3.55 -5.34 4.55
N ASP A 124 2.92 -4.23 4.94
CA ASP A 124 2.79 -3.83 6.34
C ASP A 124 1.99 -4.87 7.15
N GLY A 125 0.91 -5.41 6.58
CA GLY A 125 0.11 -6.47 7.19
C GLY A 125 0.87 -7.80 7.25
N ARG A 126 1.58 -8.19 6.18
CA ARG A 126 2.43 -9.40 6.17
C ARG A 126 3.50 -9.34 7.26
N LEU A 127 4.16 -8.19 7.41
CA LEU A 127 5.18 -7.98 8.46
C LEU A 127 4.55 -8.02 9.86
N ALA A 128 3.41 -7.37 10.07
CA ALA A 128 2.74 -7.36 11.37
C ALA A 128 2.30 -8.77 11.81
N MET A 129 1.64 -9.52 10.93
CA MET A 129 1.25 -10.91 11.18
C MET A 129 2.46 -11.79 11.45
N THR A 130 3.53 -11.68 10.65
CA THR A 130 4.74 -12.48 10.79
C THR A 130 5.47 -12.19 12.10
N GLY A 131 5.66 -10.91 12.43
CA GLY A 131 6.34 -10.49 13.66
C GLY A 131 5.59 -10.92 14.92
N ALA A 132 4.27 -10.71 14.95
CA ALA A 132 3.43 -11.12 16.07
C ALA A 132 3.43 -12.64 16.27
N THR A 133 3.33 -13.41 15.19
CA THR A 133 3.38 -14.89 15.26
C THR A 133 4.71 -15.37 15.81
N ARG A 134 5.83 -14.86 15.27
CA ARG A 134 7.19 -15.22 15.71
C ARG A 134 7.41 -14.90 17.19
N LYS A 135 7.04 -13.68 17.61
CA LYS A 135 7.12 -13.27 19.01
C LYS A 135 6.32 -14.20 19.91
N TYR A 136 5.07 -14.47 19.57
CA TYR A 136 4.19 -15.28 20.39
C TYR A 136 4.74 -16.69 20.60
N LEU A 137 5.15 -17.37 19.53
CA LEU A 137 5.69 -18.72 19.61
C LEU A 137 7.01 -18.80 20.38
N ALA A 138 7.87 -17.78 20.26
CA ALA A 138 9.12 -17.72 21.02
C ALA A 138 8.90 -17.50 22.52
N GLU A 139 7.91 -16.68 22.89
CA GLU A 139 7.57 -16.41 24.30
C GLU A 139 6.70 -17.50 24.92
N ASN A 140 6.05 -18.35 24.10
CA ASN A 140 5.14 -19.41 24.54
C ASN A 140 5.51 -20.75 23.85
N PRO A 141 6.64 -21.39 24.21
CA PRO A 141 7.15 -22.57 23.50
C PRO A 141 6.23 -23.80 23.56
N GLY A 142 5.32 -23.86 24.53
CA GLY A 142 4.30 -24.91 24.63
C GLY A 142 3.03 -24.63 23.81
N ALA A 143 2.91 -23.46 23.18
CA ALA A 143 1.73 -23.10 22.39
C ALA A 143 1.69 -23.91 21.09
N PHE A 144 0.67 -24.74 20.95
CA PHE A 144 0.40 -25.53 19.73
C PHE A 144 -0.99 -25.24 19.13
N ASP A 145 -1.88 -24.58 19.89
CA ASP A 145 -3.19 -24.19 19.40
C ASP A 145 -3.07 -22.97 18.46
N PRO A 146 -3.36 -23.14 17.15
CA PRO A 146 -3.22 -22.08 16.16
C PRO A 146 -4.03 -20.82 16.45
N ARG A 147 -5.14 -20.96 17.17
CA ARG A 147 -6.03 -19.83 17.48
C ARG A 147 -5.35 -18.79 18.36
N THR A 148 -4.37 -19.21 19.16
CA THR A 148 -3.68 -18.31 20.09
C THR A 148 -2.72 -17.38 19.36
N TYR A 149 -1.74 -17.91 18.62
CA TYR A 149 -0.80 -17.10 17.87
C TYR A 149 -1.42 -16.42 16.65
N PHE A 150 -2.43 -17.01 16.00
CA PHE A 150 -3.19 -16.29 14.97
C PHE A 150 -4.09 -15.20 15.56
N GLY A 151 -4.54 -15.36 16.81
CA GLY A 151 -5.22 -14.28 17.55
C GLY A 151 -4.31 -13.06 17.71
N ALA A 152 -3.07 -13.29 18.16
CA ALA A 152 -2.07 -12.22 18.27
C ALA A 152 -1.72 -11.60 16.91
N ALA A 153 -1.58 -12.42 15.86
CA ALA A 153 -1.33 -11.95 14.51
C ALA A 153 -2.46 -11.09 13.95
N ARG A 154 -3.72 -11.51 14.15
CA ARG A 154 -4.90 -10.75 13.73
C ARG A 154 -4.97 -9.40 14.42
N GLU A 155 -4.68 -9.34 15.72
CA GLU A 155 -4.64 -8.08 16.46
C GLU A 155 -3.57 -7.14 15.91
N ALA A 156 -2.37 -7.65 15.60
CA ALA A 156 -1.31 -6.84 15.01
C ALA A 156 -1.71 -6.25 13.64
N VAL A 157 -2.34 -7.05 12.77
CA VAL A 157 -2.86 -6.54 11.48
C VAL A 157 -3.99 -5.53 11.68
N TYR A 158 -4.88 -5.77 12.65
CA TYR A 158 -5.96 -4.83 13.00
C TYR A 158 -5.40 -3.45 13.36
N GLN A 159 -4.37 -3.38 14.20
CA GLN A 159 -3.74 -2.10 14.57
C GLN A 159 -3.12 -1.38 13.35
N ILE A 160 -2.51 -2.12 12.42
CA ILE A 160 -2.00 -1.55 11.17
C ILE A 160 -3.14 -0.95 10.34
N VAL A 161 -4.19 -1.72 10.07
CA VAL A 161 -5.32 -1.27 9.24
C VAL A 161 -6.00 -0.05 9.88
N LYS A 162 -6.27 -0.10 11.19
CA LYS A 162 -6.84 1.02 11.95
C LYS A 162 -5.97 2.28 11.84
N GLY A 163 -4.65 2.15 12.03
CA GLY A 163 -3.70 3.25 11.91
C GLY A 163 -3.73 3.87 10.51
N LYS A 164 -3.70 3.03 9.45
CA LYS A 164 -3.81 3.50 8.07
C LYS A 164 -5.13 4.23 7.79
N MET A 165 -6.26 3.73 8.30
CA MET A 165 -7.55 4.40 8.11
C MET A 165 -7.57 5.81 8.72
N ILE A 166 -6.94 5.99 9.88
CA ILE A 166 -6.77 7.31 10.52
C ILE A 166 -5.82 8.18 9.70
N ASP A 167 -4.64 7.66 9.36
CA ASP A 167 -3.63 8.41 8.60
C ASP A 167 -4.10 8.83 7.21
N PHE A 168 -4.93 8.02 6.55
CA PHE A 168 -5.50 8.31 5.25
C PHE A 168 -6.73 9.22 5.34
N GLY A 169 -7.19 9.56 6.54
CA GLY A 169 -8.36 10.43 6.75
C GLY A 169 -9.69 9.77 6.42
N THR A 170 -9.78 8.44 6.51
CA THR A 170 -11.02 7.69 6.19
C THR A 170 -11.83 7.31 7.44
N ALA A 171 -11.22 7.36 8.62
CA ALA A 171 -11.89 7.04 9.87
C ALA A 171 -13.07 7.99 10.12
N GLY A 172 -14.26 7.42 10.37
CA GLY A 172 -15.50 8.17 10.62
C GLY A 172 -16.39 8.38 9.39
N HIS A 173 -15.89 8.16 8.17
CA HIS A 173 -16.63 8.45 6.93
C HIS A 173 -17.52 7.30 6.41
N ALA A 174 -17.65 6.21 7.17
CA ALA A 174 -18.44 5.04 6.74
C ALA A 174 -19.96 5.31 6.64
N GLY A 175 -20.46 6.35 7.33
CA GLY A 175 -21.87 6.73 7.33
C GLY A 175 -22.22 7.89 6.39
N ASP A 176 -21.25 8.42 5.65
CA ASP A 176 -21.41 9.66 4.87
C ASP A 176 -22.25 9.47 3.59
N TYR A 177 -22.47 8.23 3.19
CA TYR A 177 -23.17 7.88 1.96
C TYR A 177 -24.12 6.71 2.19
N LYS A 178 -25.17 6.66 1.36
CA LYS A 178 -26.04 5.50 1.26
C LYS A 178 -25.37 4.48 0.31
N PRO A 179 -25.11 3.23 0.74
CA PRO A 179 -24.60 2.21 -0.16
C PRO A 179 -25.54 2.00 -1.35
N MET A 180 -24.97 1.81 -2.53
CA MET A 180 -25.68 1.44 -3.76
C MET A 180 -25.44 -0.05 -4.04
N THR A 181 -26.46 -0.73 -4.53
CA THR A 181 -26.36 -2.09 -5.08
C THR A 181 -25.69 -2.06 -6.46
N LEU A 182 -25.21 -3.21 -6.96
CA LEU A 182 -24.60 -3.27 -8.29
C LEU A 182 -25.62 -3.00 -9.40
N GLU A 183 -26.90 -3.35 -9.17
CA GLU A 183 -28.00 -3.05 -10.10
C GLU A 183 -28.33 -1.55 -10.18
N GLU A 184 -27.97 -0.76 -9.16
CA GLU A 184 -28.19 0.69 -9.11
C GLU A 184 -27.02 1.50 -9.73
N MET A 185 -25.85 0.88 -9.97
CA MET A 185 -24.65 1.52 -10.55
C MET A 185 -24.64 1.47 -12.07
#